data_AF-A0A1H9ZPG6-F1
#
_entry.id   AF-A0A1H9ZPG6-F1
#
_cell.length_a   1.000
_cell.length_b   1.000
_cell.length_c   1.000
_cell.angle_alpha   90.00
_cell.angle_beta   90.00
_cell.angle_gamma   90.00
#
_symmetry.space_group_name_H-M   'P 1'
#
loop_
_entity.id
_entity.type
_entity.pdbx_description
1 polymer ?
#
loop_
_entity_poly.entity_id
_entity_poly.type
_entity_poly.pdbx_seq_one_letter_code
_entity_poly.pdbx_strand_id
1 'polypeptide(L)'
;MIKKNVMRVIMLIIAVNLISCDSIKKATEPEDIGMYAFELLKTLSQTTKSDYVNSFLTIEEIRVLGKNEVVVTDSDTRNELTSMPKEEWVEDIEDDYNELKQDGGENGIKWAEIEYLDFVYEMDNEGGIKVCEGELFFKYKEDSYSVDLAAIFDGTEYKLVELDYLEMQ
;
A
#
# COMPACT_ATOMS: atom_id res chain seq x y z
N MET A 1 22.40 50.43 -16.50
CA MET A 1 21.02 50.30 -16.01
C MET A 1 20.46 48.96 -16.45
N ILE A 2 20.86 47.89 -15.76
CA ILE A 2 20.35 46.54 -16.03
C ILE A 2 18.97 46.48 -15.40
N LYS A 3 17.97 46.17 -16.25
CA LYS A 3 16.55 46.34 -15.98
C LYS A 3 16.13 45.62 -14.70
N LYS A 4 15.53 46.37 -13.79
CA LYS A 4 14.81 46.00 -12.55
C LYS A 4 13.73 44.90 -12.73
N ASN A 5 13.56 44.39 -13.96
CA ASN A 5 12.54 43.42 -14.35
C ASN A 5 13.09 42.00 -14.58
N VAL A 6 14.41 41.79 -14.64
CA VAL A 6 14.96 40.42 -14.79
C VAL A 6 15.00 39.69 -13.44
N MET A 7 15.09 40.43 -12.33
CA MET A 7 15.17 39.86 -10.97
C MET A 7 13.82 39.31 -10.45
N ARG A 8 12.69 39.68 -11.08
CA ARG A 8 11.37 39.15 -10.70
C ARG A 8 11.02 37.83 -11.39
N VAL A 9 11.65 37.51 -12.51
CA VAL A 9 11.35 36.28 -13.27
C VAL A 9 12.11 35.08 -12.69
N ILE A 10 13.31 35.29 -12.15
CA ILE A 10 14.10 34.22 -11.51
C ILE A 10 13.51 33.79 -10.15
N MET A 11 12.78 34.68 -9.47
CA MET A 11 12.15 34.38 -8.19
C MET A 11 10.82 33.59 -8.33
N LEU A 12 10.34 33.36 -9.56
CA LEU A 12 9.10 32.63 -9.85
C LEU A 12 9.34 31.17 -10.30
N ILE A 13 10.59 30.74 -10.45
CA ILE A 13 10.95 29.38 -10.90
C ILE A 13 11.29 28.44 -9.72
N ILE A 14 11.43 28.96 -8.50
CA ILE A 14 11.72 28.17 -7.28
C ILE A 14 10.43 27.86 -6.49
N ALA A 15 9.26 27.89 -7.13
CA ALA A 15 7.97 27.62 -6.49
C ALA A 15 7.34 26.26 -6.89
N VAL A 16 8.06 25.39 -7.61
CA VAL A 16 7.50 24.13 -8.16
C VAL A 16 8.23 22.87 -7.66
N ASN A 17 9.03 22.94 -6.59
CA ASN A 17 9.63 21.74 -5.98
C ASN A 17 9.21 21.56 -4.51
N LEU A 18 8.04 22.07 -4.14
CA LEU A 18 7.32 21.64 -2.96
C LEU A 18 6.06 20.91 -3.43
N ILE A 19 6.23 19.84 -4.21
CA ILE A 19 5.28 18.73 -4.05
C ILE A 19 5.57 18.25 -2.65
N SER A 20 4.73 18.72 -1.75
CA SER A 20 4.56 18.23 -0.40
C SER A 20 4.86 16.73 -0.40
N CYS A 21 5.79 16.27 0.44
CA CYS A 21 5.50 15.03 1.16
C CYS A 21 4.22 15.34 1.93
N ASP A 22 3.07 15.32 1.25
CA ASP A 22 1.83 15.11 1.95
C ASP A 22 2.09 13.78 2.62
N SER A 23 2.25 13.82 3.95
CA SER A 23 2.15 12.62 4.77
C SER A 23 1.00 11.84 4.16
N ILE A 24 1.30 10.65 3.62
CA ILE A 24 0.29 9.75 3.07
C ILE A 24 -0.88 9.84 4.04
N LYS A 25 -2.02 10.36 3.57
CA LYS A 25 -3.17 10.55 4.44
C LYS A 25 -3.42 9.19 5.08
N LYS A 26 -3.56 9.18 6.40
CA LYS A 26 -3.94 7.97 7.12
C LYS A 26 -5.14 7.38 6.39
N ALA A 27 -5.06 6.10 6.02
CA ALA A 27 -6.14 5.43 5.31
C ALA A 27 -7.26 5.15 6.31
N THR A 28 -8.12 6.14 6.58
CA THR A 28 -9.19 5.99 7.57
C THR A 28 -10.43 5.35 6.97
N GLU A 29 -10.59 5.47 5.66
CA GLU A 29 -11.65 4.81 4.89
C GLU A 29 -11.03 3.72 3.98
N PRO A 30 -11.78 2.65 3.65
CA PRO A 30 -11.31 1.59 2.75
C PRO A 30 -10.81 2.08 1.38
N GLU A 31 -11.46 3.09 0.81
CA GLU A 31 -11.06 3.65 -0.49
C GLU A 31 -9.66 4.30 -0.43
N ASP A 32 -9.25 4.79 0.75
CA ASP A 32 -7.92 5.34 0.92
C ASP A 32 -6.83 4.25 0.85
N ILE A 33 -7.13 3.01 1.30
CA ILE A 33 -6.15 1.92 1.26
C ILE A 33 -5.97 1.37 -0.16
N GLY A 34 -7.03 1.30 -0.97
CA GLY A 34 -6.93 0.95 -2.39
C GLY A 34 -6.04 1.92 -3.17
N MET A 35 -6.22 3.23 -2.96
CA MET A 35 -5.36 4.25 -3.58
C MET A 35 -3.91 4.18 -3.07
N TYR A 36 -3.71 3.90 -1.77
CA TYR A 36 -2.38 3.69 -1.21
C TYR A 36 -1.64 2.52 -1.87
N ALA A 37 -2.29 1.36 -1.97
CA ALA A 37 -1.74 0.18 -2.64
C ALA A 37 -1.45 0.45 -4.13
N PHE A 38 -2.32 1.17 -4.82
CA PHE A 38 -2.10 1.57 -6.22
C PHE A 38 -0.82 2.42 -6.40
N GLU A 39 -0.57 3.39 -5.52
CA GLU A 39 0.66 4.19 -5.59
C GLU A 39 1.90 3.36 -5.25
N LEU A 40 1.78 2.36 -4.38
CA LEU A 40 2.84 1.38 -4.13
C LEU A 40 3.16 0.57 -5.41
N LEU A 41 2.14 0.05 -6.09
CA LEU A 41 2.31 -0.67 -7.37
C LEU A 41 3.00 0.22 -8.42
N LYS A 42 2.58 1.48 -8.58
CA LYS A 42 3.21 2.40 -9.53
C LYS A 42 4.70 2.59 -9.33
N THR A 43 5.16 2.50 -8.09
CA THR A 43 6.57 2.66 -7.72
C THR A 43 7.35 1.35 -7.64
N LEU A 44 6.70 0.19 -7.81
CA LEU A 44 7.28 -1.16 -7.60
C LEU A 44 8.58 -1.42 -8.38
N SER A 45 8.72 -0.84 -9.57
CA SER A 45 9.94 -0.94 -10.38
C SER A 45 11.16 -0.22 -9.79
N GLN A 46 10.94 0.77 -8.93
CA GLN A 46 11.95 1.63 -8.30
C GLN A 46 12.12 1.33 -6.80
N THR A 47 11.09 0.79 -6.16
CA THR A 47 11.08 0.45 -4.74
C THR A 47 11.95 -0.78 -4.47
N THR A 48 12.83 -0.69 -3.47
CA THR A 48 13.60 -1.85 -3.02
C THR A 48 12.69 -2.80 -2.25
N LYS A 49 13.02 -4.10 -2.21
CA LYS A 49 12.26 -5.07 -1.43
C LYS A 49 12.06 -4.63 0.04
N SER A 50 13.10 -4.10 0.68
CA SER A 50 12.99 -3.61 2.06
C SER A 50 12.07 -2.40 2.20
N ASP A 51 12.09 -1.46 1.24
CA ASP A 51 11.18 -0.31 1.26
C ASP A 51 9.73 -0.73 1.02
N TYR A 52 9.52 -1.76 0.19
CA TYR A 52 8.23 -2.38 -0.03
C TYR A 52 7.70 -3.00 1.26
N VAL A 53 8.47 -3.87 1.93
CA VAL A 53 8.10 -4.45 3.24
C VAL A 53 7.77 -3.37 4.28
N ASN A 54 8.51 -2.28 4.31
CA ASN A 54 8.26 -1.16 5.24
C ASN A 54 6.98 -0.34 4.92
N SER A 55 6.29 -0.64 3.81
CA SER A 55 4.99 -0.05 3.45
C SER A 55 3.80 -0.82 4.03
N PHE A 56 4.05 -1.97 4.67
CA PHE A 56 3.03 -2.81 5.29
C PHE A 56 3.03 -2.64 6.81
N LEU A 57 2.01 -3.19 7.46
CA LEU A 57 1.95 -3.31 8.91
C LEU A 57 3.19 -4.08 9.40
N THR A 58 3.95 -3.51 10.33
CA THR A 58 5.16 -4.18 10.84
C THR A 58 4.81 -5.26 11.85
N ILE A 59 5.68 -6.26 12.02
CA ILE A 59 5.49 -7.29 13.06
C ILE A 59 5.42 -6.69 14.47
N GLU A 60 6.14 -5.59 14.72
CA GLU A 60 6.06 -4.88 16.00
C GLU A 60 4.69 -4.23 16.20
N GLU A 61 4.08 -3.67 15.16
CA GLU A 61 2.70 -3.14 15.19
C GLU A 61 1.67 -4.26 15.32
N ILE A 62 1.83 -5.38 14.60
CA ILE A 62 1.00 -6.59 14.73
C ILE A 62 0.97 -7.07 16.19
N ARG A 63 2.13 -7.13 16.85
CA ARG A 63 2.22 -7.55 18.26
C ARG A 63 1.62 -6.54 19.22
N VAL A 64 1.60 -5.26 18.87
CA VAL A 64 0.89 -4.22 19.64
C VAL A 64 -0.62 -4.37 19.47
N LEU A 65 -1.07 -4.61 18.24
CA LEU A 65 -2.45 -4.85 17.87
C LEU A 65 -3.01 -6.10 18.56
N GLY A 66 -2.28 -7.21 18.57
CA GLY A 66 -2.65 -8.43 19.28
C GLY A 66 -2.72 -8.29 20.80
N LYS A 67 -2.23 -7.20 21.40
CA LYS A 67 -2.40 -6.89 22.83
C LYS A 67 -3.59 -5.96 23.09
N ASN A 68 -4.22 -5.44 22.05
CA ASN A 68 -5.31 -4.48 22.14
C ASN A 68 -6.66 -5.20 22.15
N GLU A 69 -7.18 -5.48 23.35
CA GLU A 69 -8.48 -6.16 23.55
C GLU A 69 -9.70 -5.36 23.04
N VAL A 70 -9.53 -4.07 22.75
CA VAL A 70 -10.60 -3.22 22.22
C VAL A 70 -10.70 -3.35 20.70
N VAL A 71 -9.55 -3.51 20.02
CA VAL A 71 -9.50 -3.61 18.55
C VAL A 71 -9.58 -5.07 18.10
N VAL A 72 -8.92 -5.99 18.81
CA VAL A 72 -8.94 -7.43 18.54
C VAL A 72 -9.66 -8.12 19.68
N THR A 73 -10.95 -8.40 19.46
CA THR A 73 -11.84 -8.88 20.52
C THR A 73 -11.70 -10.38 20.78
N ASP A 74 -11.30 -11.17 19.78
CA ASP A 74 -11.07 -12.60 19.92
C ASP A 74 -9.72 -12.91 20.58
N SER A 75 -9.69 -13.88 21.50
CA SER A 75 -8.46 -14.22 22.22
C SER A 75 -7.48 -15.05 21.41
N ASP A 76 -7.97 -15.89 20.51
CA ASP A 76 -7.14 -16.78 19.71
C ASP A 76 -6.41 -15.96 18.65
N THR A 77 -7.10 -15.04 17.97
CA THR A 77 -6.48 -14.08 17.05
C THR A 77 -5.45 -13.19 17.77
N ARG A 78 -5.72 -12.72 19.00
CA ARG A 78 -4.71 -11.99 19.79
C ARG A 78 -3.46 -12.84 20.06
N ASN A 79 -3.62 -14.13 20.35
CA ASN A 79 -2.50 -15.02 20.58
C ASN A 79 -1.71 -15.25 19.28
N GLU A 80 -2.38 -15.41 18.15
CA GLU A 80 -1.76 -15.54 16.82
C GLU A 80 -0.91 -14.31 16.50
N LEU A 81 -1.50 -13.11 16.53
CA LEU A 81 -0.80 -11.85 16.25
C LEU A 81 0.40 -11.62 17.20
N THR A 82 0.29 -12.03 18.48
CA THR A 82 1.40 -11.84 19.43
C THR A 82 2.50 -12.90 19.32
N SER A 83 2.20 -14.06 18.75
CA SER A 83 3.14 -15.19 18.62
C SER A 83 3.74 -15.34 17.22
N MET A 84 3.21 -14.65 16.22
CA MET A 84 3.71 -14.63 14.85
C MET A 84 5.24 -14.38 14.79
N PRO A 85 6.00 -15.29 14.17
CA PRO A 85 7.42 -15.10 13.91
C PRO A 85 7.66 -13.88 13.02
N LYS A 86 8.75 -13.16 13.26
CA LYS A 86 9.08 -11.97 12.45
C LYS A 86 9.50 -12.38 11.05
N GLU A 87 10.24 -13.48 10.97
CA GLU A 87 10.82 -13.99 9.75
C GLU A 87 9.72 -14.47 8.80
N GLU A 88 8.71 -15.18 9.30
CA GLU A 88 7.53 -15.62 8.53
C GLU A 88 6.77 -14.42 7.95
N TRP A 89 6.39 -13.45 8.79
CA TRP A 89 5.71 -12.23 8.32
C TRP A 89 6.47 -11.45 7.24
N VAL A 90 7.80 -11.34 7.39
CA VAL A 90 8.62 -10.65 6.40
C VAL A 90 8.76 -11.48 5.13
N GLU A 91 8.94 -12.80 5.24
CA GLU A 91 9.05 -13.71 4.10
C GLU A 91 7.80 -13.65 3.23
N ASP A 92 6.60 -13.65 3.82
CA ASP A 92 5.33 -13.55 3.10
C ASP A 92 5.28 -12.27 2.23
N ILE A 93 5.50 -11.08 2.81
CA ILE A 93 5.50 -9.81 2.06
C ILE A 93 6.64 -9.76 1.03
N GLU A 94 7.79 -10.37 1.35
CA GLU A 94 8.90 -10.45 0.41
C GLU A 94 8.57 -11.33 -0.80
N ASP A 95 7.76 -12.37 -0.62
CA ASP A 95 7.29 -13.25 -1.69
C ASP A 95 6.25 -12.54 -2.56
N ASP A 96 5.27 -11.84 -1.98
CA ASP A 96 4.32 -10.97 -2.71
C ASP A 96 5.07 -10.00 -3.65
N TYR A 97 6.11 -9.33 -3.13
CA TYR A 97 6.95 -8.43 -3.92
C TYR A 97 7.60 -9.12 -5.12
N ASN A 98 8.08 -10.34 -4.93
CA ASN A 98 8.77 -11.08 -5.97
C ASN A 98 7.78 -11.56 -7.03
N GLU A 99 6.63 -12.09 -6.61
CA GLU A 99 5.56 -12.59 -7.48
C GLU A 99 4.99 -11.46 -8.34
N LEU A 100 4.58 -10.34 -7.73
CA LEU A 100 4.11 -9.17 -8.47
C LEU A 100 5.14 -8.72 -9.52
N LYS A 101 6.43 -8.65 -9.17
CA LYS A 101 7.46 -8.23 -10.13
C LYS A 101 7.70 -9.24 -11.23
N GLN A 102 7.65 -10.54 -10.92
CA GLN A 102 7.77 -11.61 -11.88
C GLN A 102 6.59 -11.55 -12.86
N ASP A 103 5.36 -11.60 -12.37
CA ASP A 103 4.15 -11.69 -13.18
C ASP A 103 3.93 -10.41 -13.98
N GLY A 104 4.21 -9.24 -13.38
CA GLY A 104 4.22 -7.98 -14.12
C GLY A 104 5.27 -7.97 -15.24
N GLY A 105 6.43 -8.59 -15.01
CA GLY A 105 7.45 -8.76 -16.03
C GLY A 105 7.02 -9.68 -17.16
N GLU A 106 6.35 -10.79 -16.84
CA GLU A 106 5.81 -11.76 -17.81
C GLU A 106 4.69 -11.13 -18.67
N ASN A 107 3.86 -10.29 -18.08
CA ASN A 107 2.81 -9.52 -18.77
C ASN A 107 3.36 -8.24 -19.45
N GLY A 108 4.65 -7.93 -19.30
CA GLY A 108 5.28 -6.74 -19.87
C GLY A 108 4.75 -5.43 -19.30
N ILE A 109 4.18 -5.46 -18.10
CA ILE A 109 3.65 -4.32 -17.37
C ILE A 109 4.80 -3.38 -17.02
N LYS A 110 4.60 -2.10 -17.36
CA LYS A 110 5.44 -1.04 -16.83
C LYS A 110 4.69 -0.38 -15.68
N TRP A 111 5.03 -0.79 -14.47
CA TRP A 111 4.41 -0.32 -13.24
C TRP A 111 4.22 1.20 -13.16
N ALA A 112 5.19 2.00 -13.58
CA ALA A 112 5.06 3.46 -13.56
C ALA A 112 4.05 4.06 -14.58
N GLU A 113 3.55 3.26 -15.52
CA GLU A 113 2.61 3.64 -16.59
C GLU A 113 1.19 3.06 -16.36
N ILE A 114 0.92 2.39 -15.22
CA ILE A 114 -0.42 1.86 -14.93
C ILE A 114 -1.42 2.97 -14.58
N GLU A 115 -2.69 2.73 -14.87
CA GLU A 115 -3.80 3.65 -14.60
C GLU A 115 -4.79 3.00 -13.63
N TYR A 116 -5.16 3.72 -12.57
CA TYR A 116 -6.16 3.24 -11.60
C TYR A 116 -7.51 3.06 -12.28
N LEU A 117 -8.20 1.95 -12.01
CA LEU A 117 -9.57 1.73 -12.46
C LEU A 117 -10.53 1.80 -11.27
N ASP A 118 -10.43 0.85 -10.34
CA ASP A 118 -11.34 0.74 -9.20
C ASP A 118 -10.72 -0.09 -8.07
N PHE A 119 -11.30 -0.01 -6.88
CA PHE A 119 -11.00 -0.92 -5.77
C PHE A 119 -12.33 -1.46 -5.27
N VAL A 120 -12.58 -2.74 -5.52
CA VAL A 120 -13.80 -3.42 -5.12
C VAL A 120 -13.49 -4.22 -3.88
N TYR A 121 -14.12 -3.87 -2.76
CA TYR A 121 -13.77 -4.43 -1.46
C TYR A 121 -15.00 -4.82 -0.66
N GLU A 122 -14.76 -5.69 0.31
CA GLU A 122 -15.67 -5.99 1.39
C GLU A 122 -15.04 -5.71 2.76
N MET A 123 -15.91 -5.53 3.73
CA MET A 123 -15.53 -5.27 5.12
C MET A 123 -15.97 -6.46 5.95
N ASP A 124 -15.03 -7.17 6.53
CA ASP A 124 -15.32 -8.29 7.42
C ASP A 124 -14.81 -8.05 8.84
N ASN A 125 -15.29 -8.88 9.76
CA ASN A 125 -14.81 -9.03 11.11
C ASN A 125 -14.31 -10.46 11.30
N GLU A 126 -13.10 -10.71 10.83
CA GLU A 126 -12.41 -11.97 11.01
C GLU A 126 -11.72 -11.97 12.37
N GLY A 127 -11.84 -13.05 13.17
CA GLY A 127 -11.07 -13.13 14.40
C GLY A 127 -11.27 -11.95 15.38
N GLY A 128 -12.44 -11.32 15.36
CA GLY A 128 -12.73 -10.18 16.23
C GLY A 128 -11.99 -8.89 15.88
N ILE A 129 -11.39 -8.79 14.68
CA ILE A 129 -10.69 -7.62 14.13
C ILE A 129 -11.34 -7.18 12.81
N LYS A 130 -11.36 -5.87 12.52
CA LYS A 130 -11.91 -5.36 11.26
C LYS A 130 -10.90 -5.47 10.13
N VAL A 131 -11.31 -6.14 9.06
CA VAL A 131 -10.52 -6.37 7.85
C VAL A 131 -11.23 -5.73 6.66
N CYS A 132 -10.44 -5.12 5.77
CA CYS A 132 -10.84 -4.67 4.45
C CYS A 132 -10.09 -5.54 3.45
N GLU A 133 -10.81 -6.30 2.64
CA GLU A 133 -10.23 -7.19 1.63
C GLU A 133 -10.90 -6.96 0.28
N GLY A 134 -10.18 -7.17 -0.82
CA GLY A 134 -10.74 -7.03 -2.15
C GLY A 134 -9.72 -6.94 -3.25
N GLU A 135 -10.20 -6.58 -4.43
CA GLU A 135 -9.42 -6.54 -5.66
C GLU A 135 -9.18 -5.09 -6.09
N LEU A 136 -7.90 -4.75 -6.27
CA LEU A 136 -7.49 -3.46 -6.84
C LEU A 136 -7.30 -3.61 -8.35
N PHE A 137 -8.16 -2.94 -9.11
CA PHE A 137 -8.14 -2.95 -10.56
C PHE A 137 -7.31 -1.80 -11.14
N PHE A 138 -6.50 -2.11 -12.14
CA PHE A 138 -5.75 -1.13 -12.92
C PHE A 138 -5.65 -1.52 -14.39
N LYS A 139 -5.31 -0.55 -15.24
CA LYS A 139 -5.09 -0.75 -16.66
C LYS A 139 -3.61 -0.57 -17.00
N TYR A 140 -3.11 -1.36 -17.93
CA TYR A 140 -1.89 -1.06 -18.67
C TYR A 140 -2.14 -1.23 -20.17
N LYS A 141 -2.00 -0.13 -20.92
CA LYS A 141 -2.37 -0.05 -22.35
C LYS A 141 -3.85 -0.39 -22.57
N GLU A 142 -4.15 -1.53 -23.20
CA GLU A 142 -5.50 -1.98 -23.51
C GLU A 142 -6.02 -3.06 -22.56
N ASP A 143 -5.11 -3.66 -21.78
CA ASP A 143 -5.42 -4.79 -20.90
C ASP A 143 -5.71 -4.30 -19.48
N SER A 144 -6.64 -4.97 -18.81
CA SER A 144 -7.01 -4.70 -17.42
C SER A 144 -6.47 -5.81 -16.54
N TYR A 145 -6.09 -5.45 -15.33
CA TYR A 145 -5.49 -6.34 -14.35
C TYR A 145 -6.11 -6.08 -12.98
N SER A 146 -6.01 -7.07 -12.10
CA SER A 146 -6.28 -6.94 -10.68
C SER A 146 -5.09 -7.47 -9.87
N VAL A 147 -5.02 -7.02 -8.62
CA VAL A 147 -4.25 -7.65 -7.54
C VAL A 147 -5.14 -7.78 -6.33
N ASP A 148 -4.89 -8.80 -5.52
CA ASP A 148 -5.56 -8.98 -4.24
C ASP A 148 -4.95 -8.01 -3.22
N LEU A 149 -5.79 -7.53 -2.30
CA LEU A 149 -5.42 -6.56 -1.29
C LEU A 149 -6.15 -6.88 0.01
N ALA A 150 -5.41 -7.06 1.10
CA ALA A 150 -5.97 -7.11 2.44
C ALA A 150 -5.35 -6.04 3.36
N ALA A 151 -6.19 -5.46 4.21
CA ALA A 151 -5.81 -4.43 5.15
C ALA A 151 -6.55 -4.56 6.48
N ILE A 152 -5.85 -4.28 7.57
CA ILE A 152 -6.39 -4.37 8.93
C ILE A 152 -6.58 -2.97 9.52
N PHE A 153 -7.70 -2.75 10.19
CA PHE A 153 -7.92 -1.51 10.97
C PHE A 153 -7.27 -1.61 12.36
N ASP A 154 -6.27 -0.77 12.63
CA ASP A 154 -5.51 -0.78 13.89
C ASP A 154 -6.20 -0.06 15.07
N GLY A 155 -7.42 0.44 14.85
CA GLY A 155 -8.15 1.32 15.76
C GLY A 155 -8.09 2.80 15.38
N THR A 156 -7.20 3.16 14.45
CA THR A 156 -7.00 4.53 13.94
C THR A 156 -7.09 4.58 12.42
N GLU A 157 -6.46 3.65 11.72
CA GLU A 157 -6.37 3.61 10.26
C GLU A 157 -6.24 2.16 9.75
N TYR A 158 -6.54 1.95 8.48
CA TYR A 158 -6.24 0.73 7.75
C TYR A 158 -4.75 0.68 7.42
N LYS A 159 -4.16 -0.50 7.61
CA LYS A 159 -2.77 -0.81 7.30
C LYS A 159 -2.74 -2.03 6.40
N LEU A 160 -2.00 -1.91 5.31
CA LEU A 160 -1.82 -2.99 4.35
C LEU A 160 -1.15 -4.18 5.04
N VAL A 161 -1.71 -5.37 4.82
CA VAL A 161 -1.16 -6.65 5.30
C VAL A 161 -0.84 -7.59 4.15
N GLU A 162 -1.44 -7.39 2.99
CA GLU A 162 -1.30 -8.24 1.81
C GLU A 162 -1.50 -7.41 0.54
N LEU A 163 -0.71 -7.69 -0.50
CA LEU A 163 -0.87 -7.12 -1.84
C LEU A 163 -0.16 -8.03 -2.86
N ASP A 164 -0.90 -8.91 -3.48
CA ASP A 164 -0.35 -10.03 -4.24
C ASP A 164 -1.24 -10.42 -5.43
N TYR A 165 -1.05 -11.64 -5.95
CA TYR A 165 -1.90 -12.27 -6.95
C TYR A 165 -2.27 -11.39 -8.17
N LEU A 166 -1.32 -11.15 -9.07
CA LEU A 166 -1.59 -10.41 -10.30
C LEU A 166 -2.40 -11.27 -11.30
N GLU A 167 -3.62 -10.84 -11.60
CA GLU A 167 -4.48 -11.48 -12.61
C GLU A 167 -4.78 -10.53 -13.79
N MET A 168 -4.82 -11.08 -15.01
CA MET A 168 -5.32 -10.38 -16.20
C MET A 168 -6.83 -10.65 -16.37
N GLN A 169 -7.61 -9.58 -16.52
CA GLN A 169 -9.08 -9.59 -16.57
C GLN A 169 -9.66 -9.67 -17.99
#